data_AF-A0A850J8D9-F1
#
_entry.id   AF-A0A850J8D9-F1
#
_cell.length_a   1.000
_cell.length_b   1.000
_cell.length_c   1.000
_cell.angle_alpha   90.00
_cell.angle_beta   90.00
_cell.angle_gamma   90.00
#
_symmetry.space_group_name_H-M   'P 1'
#
loop_
_entity.id
_entity.type
_entity.pdbx_description
1 polymer ?
#
loop_
_entity_poly.entity_id
_entity_poly.type
_entity_poly.pdbx_seq_one_letter_code
_entity_poly.pdbx_strand_id
1 'polypeptide(L)'
;MIFDYSTGRILQDLSYLRLGIFTGGWDDQYDGASRHTDFYLHTLRQYLAHFTGLPAAHSDVQGPAASMEKGSFAAVGRALGLDGAAEGDPVRVDLPGAGPVGAVLDFRNEHFIGLRTGDAMYRFFGRDAWGGPVGIALHRFAPDAAATADQAQKTWQDWLNALYA
;
A
#
# COMPACT_ATOMS: atom_id res chain seq x y z
N MET A 1 -36.41 15.83 -20.10
CA MET A 1 -37.12 14.56 -19.88
C MET A 1 -37.36 13.91 -21.24
N ILE A 2 -36.45 13.03 -21.66
CA ILE A 2 -36.70 11.96 -22.65
C ILE A 2 -35.79 10.81 -22.20
N PHE A 3 -36.40 9.67 -21.90
CA PHE A 3 -35.72 8.40 -21.62
C PHE A 3 -35.79 7.54 -22.88
N ASP A 4 -34.70 6.83 -23.19
CA ASP A 4 -34.71 5.65 -24.05
C ASP A 4 -33.90 4.54 -23.35
N TYR A 5 -34.51 3.35 -23.29
CA TYR A 5 -34.03 2.14 -22.64
C TYR A 5 -33.78 1.08 -23.71
N SER A 6 -32.55 0.95 -24.21
CA SER A 6 -32.09 -0.30 -24.79
C SER A 6 -30.57 -0.35 -24.85
N THR A 7 -30.01 -1.51 -24.47
CA THR A 7 -28.57 -1.85 -24.34
C THR A 7 -27.87 -1.38 -23.05
N GLY A 8 -28.08 -2.15 -21.98
CA GLY A 8 -27.35 -2.04 -20.71
C GLY A 8 -25.88 -2.44 -20.84
N ARG A 9 -25.02 -1.50 -21.23
CA ARG A 9 -23.58 -1.62 -21.09
C ARG A 9 -23.03 -0.29 -20.58
N ILE A 10 -22.78 -0.21 -19.28
CA ILE A 10 -21.99 0.88 -18.70
C ILE A 10 -20.54 0.57 -19.09
N LEU A 11 -20.04 1.24 -20.13
CA LEU A 11 -18.60 1.39 -20.29
C LEU A 11 -18.18 2.41 -19.23
N GLN A 12 -17.58 1.93 -18.14
CA GLN A 12 -16.87 2.81 -17.23
C GLN A 12 -15.55 3.19 -17.90
N ASP A 13 -15.55 4.32 -18.60
CA ASP A 13 -14.31 4.99 -18.96
C ASP A 13 -14.01 6.03 -17.88
N LEU A 14 -12.93 5.80 -17.13
CA LEU A 14 -12.44 6.73 -16.11
C LEU A 14 -11.24 7.47 -16.69
N SER A 15 -11.49 8.55 -17.42
CA SER A 15 -10.41 9.43 -17.90
C SER A 15 -10.08 10.48 -16.83
N TYR A 16 -8.92 10.34 -16.18
CA TYR A 16 -8.37 11.36 -15.28
C TYR A 16 -7.49 12.33 -16.09
N LEU A 17 -7.86 13.61 -16.12
CA LEU A 17 -7.09 14.68 -16.78
C LEU A 17 -6.61 15.67 -15.71
N ARG A 18 -5.30 15.75 -15.48
CA ARG A 18 -4.69 16.77 -14.61
C ARG A 18 -3.99 17.82 -15.48
N LEU A 19 -4.58 19.01 -15.58
CA LEU A 19 -3.94 20.20 -16.14
C LEU A 19 -2.96 20.78 -15.10
N GLY A 20 -1.66 20.62 -15.34
CA GLY A 20 -0.61 21.16 -14.47
C GLY A 20 -0.11 22.53 -14.94
N ILE A 21 0.00 23.48 -14.00
CA ILE A 21 0.73 24.74 -14.17
C ILE A 21 2.22 24.48 -13.86
N PHE A 22 3.10 25.01 -14.72
CA PHE A 22 4.53 24.71 -14.83
C PHE A 22 5.41 25.44 -13.80
N THR A 23 6.22 24.69 -13.03
CA THR A 23 7.52 25.13 -12.46
C THR A 23 8.40 23.89 -12.20
N GLY A 24 9.70 23.94 -12.54
CA GLY A 24 10.62 22.80 -12.70
C GLY A 24 10.87 21.89 -11.46
N GLY A 25 11.45 20.71 -11.73
CA GLY A 25 11.58 19.56 -10.80
C GLY A 25 10.69 18.37 -11.16
N TRP A 26 10.15 18.35 -12.38
CA TRP A 26 8.99 17.55 -12.77
C TRP A 26 9.26 16.05 -12.94
N ASP A 27 10.40 15.62 -13.43
CA ASP A 27 10.57 14.19 -13.76
C ASP A 27 10.50 13.29 -12.51
N ASP A 28 11.15 13.68 -11.41
CA ASP A 28 11.10 12.92 -10.16
C ASP A 28 9.72 12.97 -9.49
N GLN A 29 9.02 14.11 -9.57
CA GLN A 29 7.69 14.28 -8.98
C GLN A 29 6.58 13.60 -9.81
N TYR A 30 6.72 13.58 -11.14
CA TYR A 30 5.75 13.00 -12.05
C TYR A 30 5.84 11.47 -12.08
N ASP A 31 7.06 10.92 -12.03
CA ASP A 31 7.29 9.48 -11.87
C ASP A 31 6.77 9.00 -10.50
N GLY A 32 7.06 9.75 -9.43
CA GLY A 32 6.49 9.50 -8.11
C GLY A 32 4.95 9.50 -8.13
N ALA A 33 4.32 10.54 -8.66
CA ALA A 33 2.86 10.68 -8.67
C ALA A 33 2.15 9.60 -9.49
N SER A 34 2.71 9.23 -10.65
CA SER A 34 2.12 8.19 -11.51
C SER A 34 2.22 6.82 -10.85
N ARG A 35 3.39 6.45 -10.30
CA ARG A 35 3.56 5.16 -9.61
C ARG A 35 2.70 5.02 -8.35
N HIS A 36 2.54 6.10 -7.57
CA HIS A 36 1.61 6.12 -6.44
C HIS A 36 0.16 5.90 -6.90
N THR A 37 -0.22 6.52 -8.03
CA THR A 37 -1.58 6.37 -8.58
C THR A 37 -1.87 4.90 -8.92
N ASP A 38 -0.95 4.21 -9.58
CA ASP A 38 -1.12 2.79 -9.91
C ASP A 38 -1.29 1.93 -8.65
N PHE A 39 -0.50 2.21 -7.61
CA PHE A 39 -0.56 1.46 -6.36
C PHE A 39 -1.88 1.72 -5.59
N TYR A 40 -2.39 2.96 -5.60
CA TYR A 40 -3.70 3.26 -5.01
C TYR A 40 -4.85 2.61 -5.78
N LEU A 41 -4.84 2.66 -7.11
CA LEU A 41 -5.84 1.99 -7.94
C LEU A 41 -5.79 0.47 -7.74
N HIS A 42 -4.59 -0.10 -7.61
CA HIS A 42 -4.43 -1.51 -7.26
C HIS A 42 -5.00 -1.83 -5.88
N THR A 43 -4.69 -1.02 -4.87
CA THR A 43 -5.24 -1.19 -3.51
C THR A 43 -6.77 -1.17 -3.53
N LEU A 44 -7.38 -0.27 -4.29
CA LEU A 44 -8.83 -0.23 -4.48
C LEU A 44 -9.36 -1.50 -5.16
N ARG A 45 -8.69 -1.99 -6.22
CA ARG A 45 -9.07 -3.26 -6.87
C ARG A 45 -9.02 -4.44 -5.90
N GLN A 46 -7.98 -4.51 -5.06
CA GLN A 46 -7.86 -5.57 -4.04
C GLN A 46 -8.98 -5.49 -3.00
N TYR A 47 -9.34 -4.28 -2.55
CA TYR A 47 -10.50 -4.09 -1.67
C TYR A 47 -11.79 -4.60 -2.33
N LEU A 48 -12.06 -4.17 -3.56
CA LEU A 48 -13.28 -4.56 -4.27
C LEU A 48 -13.35 -6.07 -4.55
N ALA A 49 -12.21 -6.71 -4.84
CA ALA A 49 -12.17 -8.13 -5.14
C ALA A 49 -12.29 -9.03 -3.90
N HIS A 50 -11.81 -8.59 -2.73
CA HIS A 50 -11.62 -9.48 -1.57
C HIS A 50 -12.32 -9.04 -0.28
N PHE A 51 -12.65 -7.75 -0.16
CA PHE A 51 -13.11 -7.17 1.11
C PHE A 51 -14.36 -6.28 0.95
N THR A 52 -15.04 -6.35 -0.21
CA THR A 52 -16.23 -5.54 -0.49
C THR A 52 -17.26 -5.65 0.62
N GLY A 53 -17.68 -4.49 1.14
CA GLY A 53 -18.70 -4.39 2.19
C GLY A 53 -18.16 -4.54 3.61
N LEU A 54 -16.87 -4.87 3.79
CA LEU A 54 -16.24 -4.90 5.10
C LEU A 54 -15.77 -3.48 5.50
N PRO A 55 -15.99 -3.06 6.76
CA PRO A 55 -15.45 -1.81 7.28
C PRO A 55 -13.93 -1.92 7.39
N ALA A 56 -13.22 -0.85 7.04
CA ALA A 56 -11.77 -0.77 7.13
C ALA A 56 -11.37 0.08 8.35
N ALA A 57 -10.55 -0.48 9.25
CA ALA A 57 -9.73 0.32 10.14
C ALA A 57 -8.43 0.67 9.41
N HIS A 58 -8.19 1.97 9.24
CA HIS A 58 -7.01 2.47 8.54
C HIS A 58 -6.00 3.05 9.53
N SER A 59 -4.74 2.75 9.31
CA SER A 59 -3.62 3.38 10.03
C SER A 59 -2.51 3.67 9.04
N ASP A 60 -1.85 4.80 9.19
CA ASP A 60 -0.68 5.19 8.42
C ASP A 60 0.48 5.41 9.39
N VAL A 61 1.63 4.79 9.09
CA VAL A 61 2.81 4.78 9.94
C VAL A 61 4.03 5.18 9.14
N GLN A 62 4.79 6.11 9.68
CA GLN A 62 5.98 6.67 9.06
C GLN A 62 7.22 6.17 9.79
N GLY A 63 8.24 5.76 9.03
CA GLY A 63 9.53 5.35 9.57
C GLY A 63 10.31 6.54 10.16
N PRO A 64 11.35 6.27 10.95
CA PRO A 64 12.21 7.29 11.51
C PRO A 64 13.00 8.02 10.42
N ALA A 65 13.66 9.14 10.76
CA ALA A 65 14.44 9.93 9.80
C ALA A 65 15.54 9.11 9.08
N ALA A 66 16.13 8.11 9.76
CA ALA A 66 17.09 7.20 9.15
C ALA A 66 16.53 6.42 7.95
N SER A 67 15.21 6.19 7.91
CA SER A 67 14.55 5.51 6.79
C SER A 67 14.44 6.36 5.52
N MET A 68 14.83 7.64 5.57
CA MET A 68 14.79 8.55 4.41
C MET A 68 16.02 8.39 3.50
N GLU A 69 17.04 7.65 3.93
CA GLU A 69 18.22 7.39 3.11
C GLU A 69 17.85 6.59 1.85
N LYS A 70 18.26 7.05 0.68
CA LYS A 70 17.92 6.43 -0.61
C LYS A 70 18.33 4.96 -0.64
N GLY A 71 17.37 4.07 -0.88
CA GLY A 71 17.56 2.61 -0.91
C GLY A 71 17.14 1.91 0.39
N SER A 72 16.72 2.66 1.42
CA SER A 72 16.22 2.12 2.69
C SER A 72 15.06 1.14 2.49
N PHE A 73 14.20 1.35 1.50
CA PHE A 73 13.03 0.49 1.29
C PHE A 73 13.37 -0.98 1.08
N ALA A 74 14.53 -1.30 0.50
CA ALA A 74 14.96 -2.68 0.30
C ALA A 74 15.08 -3.46 1.62
N ALA A 75 15.30 -2.78 2.75
CA ALA A 75 15.33 -3.40 4.07
C ALA A 75 13.98 -4.02 4.47
N VAL A 76 12.86 -3.39 4.07
CA VAL A 76 11.51 -3.92 4.33
C VAL A 76 11.31 -5.28 3.65
N GLY A 77 11.67 -5.38 2.37
CA GLY A 77 11.55 -6.63 1.62
C GLY A 77 12.35 -7.78 2.24
N ARG A 78 13.59 -7.50 2.66
CA ARG A 78 14.46 -8.48 3.34
C ARG A 78 13.91 -8.88 4.70
N ALA A 79 13.48 -7.91 5.52
CA ALA A 79 12.94 -8.16 6.85
C ALA A 79 11.65 -9.00 6.81
N LEU A 80 10.86 -8.87 5.75
CA LEU A 80 9.67 -9.69 5.51
C LEU A 80 9.97 -11.03 4.82
N GLY A 81 11.23 -11.32 4.50
CA GLY A 81 11.62 -12.57 3.83
C GLY A 81 11.12 -12.68 2.38
N LEU A 82 10.95 -11.55 1.69
CA LEU A 82 10.40 -11.49 0.35
C LEU A 82 11.48 -11.60 -0.75
N ASP A 83 12.71 -11.94 -0.43
CA ASP A 83 13.77 -12.07 -1.44
C ASP A 83 13.43 -13.20 -2.43
N GLY A 84 13.43 -12.87 -3.73
CA GLY A 84 13.08 -13.81 -4.80
C GLY A 84 11.58 -14.01 -5.06
N ALA A 85 10.69 -13.49 -4.21
CA ALA A 85 9.24 -13.55 -4.44
C ALA A 85 8.78 -12.52 -5.49
N ALA A 86 7.90 -12.93 -6.40
CA ALA A 86 7.31 -12.08 -7.43
C ALA A 86 5.88 -11.65 -7.06
N GLU A 87 5.39 -10.62 -7.75
CA GLU A 87 3.97 -10.26 -7.67
C GLU A 87 3.07 -11.45 -8.06
N GLY A 88 2.03 -11.70 -7.27
CA GLY A 88 1.12 -12.84 -7.38
C GLY A 88 1.50 -14.04 -6.50
N ASP A 89 2.73 -14.10 -6.00
CA ASP A 89 3.19 -15.26 -5.23
C ASP A 89 2.49 -15.38 -3.86
N PRO A 90 2.14 -16.62 -3.45
CA PRO A 90 1.83 -16.89 -2.06
C PRO A 90 3.13 -16.86 -1.24
N VAL A 91 3.11 -16.12 -0.13
CA VAL A 91 4.25 -15.94 0.76
C VAL A 91 3.86 -16.23 2.21
N ARG A 92 4.85 -16.56 3.05
CA ARG A 92 4.69 -16.64 4.50
C ARG A 92 5.55 -15.54 5.13
N VAL A 93 4.90 -14.61 5.82
CA VAL A 93 5.52 -13.41 6.37
C VAL A 93 5.27 -13.34 7.87
N ASP A 94 6.27 -12.89 8.63
CA ASP A 94 6.10 -12.61 10.07
C ASP A 94 5.69 -11.15 10.25
N LEU A 95 4.41 -10.90 10.48
CA LEU A 95 3.87 -9.55 10.55
C LEU A 95 3.79 -9.05 12.00
N PRO A 96 4.25 -7.82 12.29
CA PRO A 96 4.12 -7.19 13.60
C PRO A 96 2.69 -7.28 14.16
N GLY A 97 2.55 -7.92 15.32
CA GLY A 97 1.28 -8.08 16.03
C GLY A 97 0.38 -9.22 15.53
N ALA A 98 0.68 -9.84 14.38
CA ALA A 98 -0.06 -10.99 13.84
C ALA A 98 0.76 -12.29 13.80
N GLY A 99 2.10 -12.18 13.90
CA GLY A 99 3.00 -13.32 13.82
C GLY A 99 3.12 -13.89 12.39
N PRO A 100 3.59 -15.14 12.25
CA PRO A 100 3.73 -15.80 10.97
C PRO A 100 2.37 -16.09 10.30
N VAL A 101 2.07 -15.39 9.21
CA VAL A 101 0.82 -15.50 8.46
C VAL A 101 1.08 -15.82 6.99
N GLY A 102 0.12 -16.49 6.35
CA GLY A 102 0.09 -16.61 4.90
C GLY A 102 -0.45 -15.33 4.27
N ALA A 103 0.20 -14.84 3.23
CA ALA A 103 -0.22 -13.68 2.47
C ALA A 103 -0.01 -13.90 0.96
N VAL A 104 -0.64 -13.06 0.16
CA VAL A 104 -0.31 -12.90 -1.27
C VAL A 104 0.49 -11.62 -1.42
N LEU A 105 1.63 -11.71 -2.10
CA LEU A 105 2.38 -10.54 -2.56
C LEU A 105 1.65 -9.95 -3.77
N ASP A 106 0.62 -9.15 -3.52
CA ASP A 106 -0.32 -8.71 -4.56
C ASP A 106 0.21 -7.54 -5.40
N PHE A 107 1.29 -6.88 -4.97
CA PHE A 107 1.92 -5.78 -5.70
C PHE A 107 3.42 -5.75 -5.39
N ARG A 108 4.26 -5.62 -6.42
CA ARG A 108 5.70 -5.44 -6.18
C ARG A 108 6.40 -4.61 -7.25
N ASN A 109 7.12 -3.60 -6.78
CA ASN A 109 8.20 -2.97 -7.53
C ASN A 109 9.28 -2.44 -6.56
N GLU A 110 10.21 -1.64 -7.07
CA GLU A 110 11.32 -1.06 -6.32
C GLU A 110 10.91 -0.02 -5.25
N HIS A 111 9.66 0.45 -5.25
CA HIS A 111 9.16 1.48 -4.32
C HIS A 111 7.91 1.08 -3.54
N PHE A 112 7.23 0.00 -3.91
CA PHE A 112 5.99 -0.40 -3.27
C PHE A 112 5.93 -1.91 -3.10
N ILE A 113 5.42 -2.32 -1.95
CA ILE A 113 5.09 -3.71 -1.63
C ILE A 113 3.64 -3.75 -1.16
N GLY A 114 2.86 -4.62 -1.78
CA GLY A 114 1.50 -4.93 -1.37
C GLY A 114 1.40 -6.35 -0.85
N LEU A 115 0.96 -6.52 0.40
CA LEU A 115 0.63 -7.82 0.96
C LEU A 115 -0.86 -7.87 1.29
N ARG A 116 -1.52 -8.95 0.91
CA ARG A 116 -2.92 -9.23 1.27
C ARG A 116 -3.03 -10.53 2.05
N THR A 117 -3.61 -10.45 3.25
CA THR A 117 -4.01 -11.61 4.06
C THR A 117 -5.50 -11.91 3.86
N GLY A 118 -6.07 -12.80 4.67
CA GLY A 118 -7.52 -13.07 4.66
C GLY A 118 -8.36 -11.92 5.21
N ASP A 119 -7.77 -10.98 5.95
CA ASP A 119 -8.46 -9.97 6.75
C ASP A 119 -7.76 -8.60 6.79
N ALA A 120 -6.66 -8.41 6.05
CA ALA A 120 -5.94 -7.16 6.00
C ALA A 120 -5.17 -6.96 4.68
N MET A 121 -4.88 -5.70 4.38
CA MET A 121 -3.92 -5.29 3.36
C MET A 121 -2.84 -4.41 3.99
N TYR A 122 -1.58 -4.71 3.67
CA TYR A 122 -0.40 -3.98 4.11
C TYR A 122 0.25 -3.33 2.90
N ARG A 123 0.33 -2.01 2.91
CA ARG A 123 0.78 -1.19 1.77
C ARG A 123 2.04 -0.45 2.17
N PHE A 124 3.19 -0.91 1.71
CA PHE A 124 4.47 -0.30 2.04
C PHE A 124 4.89 0.68 0.94
N PHE A 125 5.49 1.79 1.37
CA PHE A 125 5.88 2.92 0.52
C PHE A 125 7.36 3.24 0.73
N GLY A 126 8.16 3.03 -0.29
CA GLY A 126 9.57 3.40 -0.39
C GLY A 126 9.74 4.83 -0.86
N ARG A 127 9.30 5.79 -0.03
CA ARG A 127 9.42 7.22 -0.36
C ARG A 127 10.84 7.76 -0.24
N ASP A 128 11.76 6.96 0.28
CA ASP A 128 13.19 7.25 0.36
C ASP A 128 13.81 7.51 -1.02
N ALA A 129 13.22 6.96 -2.08
CA ALA A 129 13.57 7.30 -3.47
C ALA A 129 13.39 8.80 -3.79
N TRP A 130 12.49 9.49 -3.08
CA TRP A 130 12.17 10.91 -3.23
C TRP A 130 12.45 11.71 -1.94
N GLY A 131 13.31 11.18 -1.06
CA GLY A 131 13.71 11.85 0.18
C GLY A 131 12.64 11.89 1.27
N GLY A 132 11.57 11.10 1.16
CA GLY A 132 10.58 10.90 2.21
C GLY A 132 10.87 9.64 3.04
N PRO A 133 10.23 9.47 4.21
CA PRO A 133 10.42 8.27 5.03
C PRO A 133 9.74 7.06 4.40
N VAL A 134 10.36 5.89 4.56
CA VAL A 134 9.67 4.62 4.31
C VAL A 134 8.46 4.55 5.24
N GLY A 135 7.30 4.13 4.74
CA GLY A 135 6.13 3.98 5.59
C GLY A 135 5.19 2.87 5.15
N ILE A 136 4.13 2.70 5.92
CA ILE A 136 3.13 1.67 5.71
C ILE A 136 1.73 2.21 5.98
N ALA A 137 0.80 1.89 5.07
CA ALA A 137 -0.62 1.97 5.33
C ALA A 137 -1.19 0.58 5.62
N LEU A 138 -1.94 0.48 6.71
CA LEU A 138 -2.69 -0.69 7.11
C LEU A 138 -4.15 -0.48 6.71
N HIS A 139 -4.76 -1.49 6.11
CA HIS A 139 -6.21 -1.60 5.96
C HIS A 139 -6.63 -2.91 6.60
N ARG A 140 -7.21 -2.86 7.80
CA ARG A 140 -7.62 -4.03 8.58
C ARG A 140 -9.13 -4.19 8.53
N PHE A 141 -9.61 -5.39 8.27
CA PHE A 141 -11.02 -5.72 8.04
C PHE A 141 -11.61 -6.70 9.06
N ALA A 142 -10.78 -7.20 10.00
CA ALA A 142 -11.23 -8.04 11.09
C ALA A 142 -12.27 -7.31 11.98
N PRO A 143 -13.22 -8.01 12.62
CA PRO A 143 -14.27 -7.38 13.44
C PRO A 143 -13.76 -6.47 14.57
N ASP A 144 -12.58 -6.77 15.11
CA ASP A 144 -11.92 -6.01 16.18
C ASP A 144 -10.94 -4.94 15.66
N ALA A 145 -10.83 -4.78 14.34
CA ALA A 145 -9.82 -3.91 13.71
C ALA A 145 -9.93 -2.46 14.18
N ALA A 146 -11.14 -1.94 14.31
CA ALA A 146 -11.37 -0.57 14.79
C ALA A 146 -10.99 -0.39 16.26
N ALA A 147 -11.32 -1.37 17.11
CA ALA A 147 -11.01 -1.32 18.54
C ALA A 147 -9.51 -1.48 18.83
N THR A 148 -8.75 -2.06 17.90
CA THR A 148 -7.32 -2.35 18.04
C THR A 148 -6.44 -1.47 17.13
N ALA A 149 -6.99 -0.40 16.53
CA ALA A 149 -6.28 0.44 15.57
C ALA A 149 -5.01 1.08 16.15
N ASP A 150 -5.12 1.72 17.32
CA ASP A 150 -3.99 2.40 17.98
C ASP A 150 -2.87 1.42 18.36
N GLN A 151 -3.23 0.23 18.83
CA GLN A 151 -2.25 -0.81 19.15
C GLN A 151 -1.52 -1.29 17.90
N ALA A 152 -2.23 -1.50 16.79
CA ALA A 152 -1.60 -1.89 15.53
C ALA A 152 -0.68 -0.79 15.00
N GLN A 153 -1.12 0.48 15.02
CA GLN A 153 -0.28 1.61 14.65
C GLN A 153 1.00 1.65 15.47
N LYS A 154 0.90 1.53 16.80
CA LYS A 154 2.07 1.51 17.68
C LYS A 154 3.00 0.33 17.38
N THR A 155 2.45 -0.87 17.21
CA THR A 155 3.25 -2.07 16.93
C THR A 155 4.02 -1.94 15.62
N TRP A 156 3.42 -1.35 14.58
CA TRP A 156 4.11 -1.08 13.32
C TRP A 156 5.12 0.07 13.42
N GLN A 157 4.85 1.08 14.25
CA GLN A 157 5.82 2.14 14.53
C GLN A 157 7.07 1.58 15.22
N ASP A 158 6.88 0.73 16.23
CA ASP A 158 7.98 0.09 16.95
C ASP A 158 8.81 -0.79 16.00
N TRP A 159 8.16 -1.52 15.08
CA TRP A 159 8.84 -2.34 14.08
C TRP A 159 9.68 -1.50 13.10
N LEU A 160 9.12 -0.42 12.56
CA LEU A 160 9.89 0.48 11.67
C LEU A 160 11.05 1.12 12.41
N ASN A 161 10.84 1.56 13.67
CA ASN A 161 11.92 2.12 14.48
C ASN A 161 13.05 1.10 14.70
N ALA A 162 12.71 -0.15 15.02
CA ALA A 162 13.70 -1.21 15.22
C ALA A 162 14.43 -1.60 13.92
N LEU A 163 13.74 -1.57 12.78
CA LEU A 163 14.33 -1.89 11.47
C LEU A 163 15.40 -0.87 11.05
N TYR A 164 15.24 0.40 11.46
CA TYR A 164 16.11 1.52 11.10
C TYR A 164 16.84 2.13 12.30
N ALA A 165 17.03 1.35 13.36
CA ALA A 165 17.76 1.76 14.57
C ALA A 165 19.28 1.72 14.38
#